data_AF-A0A318EMM4-F1
#
_entry.id   AF-A0A318EMM4-F1
#
_cell.length_a   1.000
_cell.length_b   1.000
_cell.length_c   1.000
_cell.angle_alpha   90.00
_cell.angle_beta   90.00
_cell.angle_gamma   90.00
#
_symmetry.space_group_name_H-M   'P 1'
#
loop_
_entity.id
_entity.type
_entity.pdbx_description
1 polymer ?
#
loop_
_entity_poly.entity_id
_entity_poly.type
_entity_poly.pdbx_seq_one_letter_code
_entity_poly.pdbx_strand_id
1 'polypeptide(L)'
;MSNDNNQQKPFIFMQKPYMNIDRLVETMALNWKEGRQAVFSGKIRDHFKHTNKEITLCSSNAEKDFHANSKDGNIIFWKWIYKASKVERLYWEGKDYGNLPELISLLKKSTLSSDKELEQLLGMLVKEKLLSSYIVNATQKTSVVENVKLIEKYYNRQNSRFDRKKLTTLLYVVLSENKSFDYDLKNYNNIKDLSDYLQGLADSSMGKLQSKTKALFLDDYNLNPYFEGWLMNIGRIKEVSLWNEKFQVGKAKGVNDIDMDEVTEDDIIVAQKANTEDFMRDIKGFESEFLNLLTKYPESINDKRQFLGLLKDYFPQNPMQINLINSLHTMEIVKAIKEADSLNTTFLYRFVKKLSDEQGIRKEAATWAVSLWCVSYGERVLGIPCEISI
;
A
#
# COMPACT_ATOMS: atom_id res chain seq x y z
N MET A 1 -57.61 -28.83 24.32
CA MET A 1 -57.28 -27.39 24.28
C MET A 1 -55.80 -27.28 23.99
N SER A 2 -55.46 -27.23 22.70
CA SER A 2 -54.08 -27.07 22.25
C SER A 2 -53.78 -25.57 22.24
N ASN A 3 -53.02 -25.08 23.23
CA ASN A 3 -52.58 -23.69 23.25
C ASN A 3 -51.43 -23.51 22.24
N ASP A 4 -51.81 -23.33 20.98
CA ASP A 4 -51.06 -22.52 20.03
C ASP A 4 -51.02 -21.09 20.58
N ASN A 5 -49.86 -20.65 21.08
CA ASN A 5 -49.49 -19.23 21.21
C ASN A 5 -48.03 -19.08 21.64
N ASN A 6 -47.10 -19.61 20.84
CA ASN A 6 -45.69 -19.22 20.92
C ASN A 6 -45.44 -17.99 20.03
N GLN A 7 -46.30 -16.97 20.12
CA GLN A 7 -46.07 -15.70 19.45
C GLN A 7 -44.90 -15.00 20.14
N GLN A 8 -43.76 -14.98 19.48
CA GLN A 8 -42.58 -14.26 19.92
C GLN A 8 -42.96 -12.79 20.18
N LYS A 9 -42.77 -12.34 21.42
CA LYS A 9 -42.99 -10.93 21.77
C LYS A 9 -42.02 -10.06 20.96
N PRO A 10 -42.43 -8.88 20.48
CA PRO A 10 -41.53 -8.00 19.74
C PRO A 10 -40.38 -7.53 20.64
N PHE A 11 -39.19 -7.39 20.07
CA PHE A 11 -38.09 -6.69 20.72
C PHE A 11 -38.32 -5.18 20.60
N ILE A 12 -38.30 -4.45 21.71
CA ILE A 12 -38.44 -2.99 21.68
C ILE A 12 -37.04 -2.37 21.56
N PHE A 13 -36.78 -1.72 20.42
CA PHE A 13 -35.55 -0.96 20.18
C PHE A 13 -35.90 0.47 19.82
N MET A 14 -35.30 1.45 20.50
CA MET A 14 -35.58 2.88 20.24
C MET A 14 -37.09 3.20 20.25
N GLN A 15 -37.81 2.65 21.23
CA GLN A 15 -39.28 2.79 21.40
C GLN A 15 -40.13 2.19 20.27
N LYS A 16 -39.53 1.45 19.32
CA LYS A 16 -40.24 0.78 18.23
C LYS A 16 -40.20 -0.75 18.41
N PRO A 17 -41.33 -1.46 18.19
CA PRO A 17 -41.36 -2.91 18.25
C PRO A 17 -40.83 -3.55 16.96
N TYR A 18 -39.96 -4.56 17.08
CA TYR A 18 -39.44 -5.35 15.97
C TYR A 18 -39.76 -6.83 16.17
N MET A 19 -40.44 -7.42 15.19
CA MET A 19 -40.75 -8.86 15.13
C MET A 19 -39.74 -9.63 14.28
N ASN A 20 -39.06 -8.94 13.36
CA ASN A 20 -38.09 -9.52 12.43
C ASN A 20 -36.68 -9.08 12.82
N ILE A 21 -35.77 -10.05 12.99
CA ILE A 21 -34.37 -9.78 13.31
C ILE A 21 -33.67 -8.97 12.21
N ASP A 22 -33.96 -9.18 10.93
CA ASP A 22 -33.29 -8.50 9.83
C ASP A 22 -33.52 -6.99 9.89
N ARG A 23 -34.79 -6.56 10.02
CA ARG A 23 -35.14 -5.14 10.19
C ARG A 23 -34.57 -4.56 11.49
N LEU A 24 -34.52 -5.36 12.55
CA LEU A 24 -33.91 -4.93 13.81
C LEU A 24 -32.41 -4.68 13.64
N VAL A 25 -31.70 -5.61 13.00
CA VAL A 25 -30.26 -5.53 12.74
C VAL A 25 -29.92 -4.34 11.83
N GLU A 26 -30.65 -4.13 10.75
CA GLU A 26 -30.48 -2.94 9.88
C GLU A 26 -30.69 -1.64 10.67
N THR A 27 -31.74 -1.58 11.50
CA THR A 27 -31.98 -0.41 12.35
C THR A 27 -30.86 -0.20 13.35
N MET A 28 -30.34 -1.27 13.96
CA MET A 28 -29.20 -1.22 14.87
C MET A 28 -27.91 -0.81 14.18
N ALA A 29 -27.71 -1.20 12.92
CA ALA A 29 -26.54 -0.83 12.14
C ALA A 29 -26.54 0.68 11.80
N LEU A 30 -27.71 1.28 11.57
CA LEU A 30 -27.86 2.73 11.41
C LEU A 30 -27.79 3.50 12.74
N ASN A 31 -28.28 2.90 13.84
CA ASN A 31 -28.22 3.45 15.19
C ASN A 31 -27.09 2.79 15.98
N TRP A 32 -25.87 2.96 15.50
CA TRP A 32 -24.71 2.14 15.85
C TRP A 32 -24.44 2.06 17.36
N LYS A 33 -24.49 3.19 18.07
CA LYS A 33 -24.18 3.25 19.50
C LYS A 33 -25.22 2.47 20.33
N GLU A 34 -26.50 2.69 20.04
CA GLU A 34 -27.61 2.03 20.72
C GLU A 34 -27.69 0.55 20.36
N GLY A 35 -27.42 0.21 19.09
CA GLY A 35 -27.33 -1.18 18.62
C GLY A 35 -26.22 -1.94 19.35
N ARG A 36 -25.02 -1.36 19.42
CA ARG A 36 -23.90 -1.89 20.20
C ARG A 36 -24.29 -2.13 21.65
N GLN A 37 -24.88 -1.14 22.29
CA GLN A 37 -25.32 -1.24 23.69
C GLN A 37 -26.36 -2.35 23.87
N ALA A 38 -27.31 -2.50 22.95
CA ALA A 38 -28.33 -3.54 23.02
C ALA A 38 -27.74 -4.95 22.93
N VAL A 39 -26.72 -5.16 22.08
CA VAL A 39 -26.02 -6.45 21.95
C VAL A 39 -25.19 -6.73 23.20
N PHE A 40 -24.32 -5.79 23.61
CA PHE A 40 -23.37 -6.04 24.71
C PHE A 40 -24.00 -6.02 26.11
N SER A 41 -25.22 -5.52 26.26
CA SER A 41 -25.96 -5.59 27.54
C SER A 41 -26.68 -6.92 27.78
N GLY A 42 -26.58 -7.89 26.87
CA GLY A 42 -27.27 -9.18 26.99
C GLY A 42 -28.75 -9.17 26.58
N LYS A 43 -29.33 -7.99 26.32
CA LYS A 43 -30.77 -7.85 25.98
C LYS A 43 -31.15 -8.67 24.75
N ILE A 44 -30.30 -8.70 23.74
CA ILE A 44 -30.57 -9.47 22.51
C ILE A 44 -30.50 -10.97 22.77
N ARG A 45 -29.42 -11.44 23.40
CA ARG A 45 -29.27 -12.86 23.77
C ARG A 45 -30.46 -13.35 24.59
N ASP A 46 -30.85 -12.59 25.62
CA ASP A 46 -31.92 -12.98 26.53
C ASP A 46 -33.28 -13.01 25.82
N HIS A 47 -33.52 -12.08 24.89
CA HIS A 47 -34.74 -12.05 24.09
C HIS A 47 -34.88 -13.25 23.14
N PHE A 48 -33.78 -13.62 22.46
CA PHE A 48 -33.80 -14.68 21.45
C PHE A 48 -33.46 -16.08 21.99
N LYS A 49 -33.13 -16.20 23.30
CA LYS A 49 -32.65 -17.42 23.96
C LYS A 49 -33.48 -18.68 23.66
N HIS A 50 -34.79 -18.53 23.53
CA HIS A 50 -35.73 -19.64 23.33
C HIS A 50 -36.28 -19.73 21.90
N THR A 51 -36.04 -18.72 21.06
CA THR A 51 -36.63 -18.62 19.71
C THR A 51 -35.61 -18.74 18.60
N ASN A 52 -34.35 -18.31 18.82
CA ASN A 52 -33.30 -18.39 17.82
C ASN A 52 -31.93 -18.70 18.47
N LYS A 53 -31.50 -19.96 18.32
CA LYS A 53 -30.23 -20.45 18.88
C LYS A 53 -28.99 -19.80 18.24
N GLU A 54 -29.04 -19.48 16.95
CA GLU A 54 -27.91 -18.88 16.23
C GLU A 54 -27.65 -17.45 16.72
N ILE A 55 -28.70 -16.63 16.82
CA ILE A 55 -28.61 -15.27 17.38
C ILE A 55 -28.13 -15.34 18.83
N THR A 56 -28.68 -16.25 19.62
CA THR A 56 -28.30 -16.43 21.02
C THR A 56 -26.81 -16.73 21.15
N LEU A 57 -26.29 -17.64 20.32
CA LEU A 57 -24.88 -18.02 20.32
C LEU A 57 -23.98 -16.86 19.86
N CYS A 58 -24.33 -16.19 18.75
CA CYS A 58 -23.50 -15.11 18.23
C CYS A 58 -23.48 -13.89 19.15
N SER A 59 -24.62 -13.54 19.79
CA SER A 59 -24.70 -12.51 20.82
C SER A 59 -23.88 -12.88 22.05
N SER A 60 -23.98 -14.12 22.55
CA SER A 60 -23.19 -14.58 23.69
C SER A 60 -21.68 -14.48 23.44
N ASN A 61 -21.23 -14.83 22.22
CA ASN A 61 -19.83 -14.72 21.84
C ASN A 61 -19.39 -13.25 21.72
N ALA A 62 -20.23 -12.39 21.15
CA ALA A 62 -19.96 -10.95 21.04
C ALA A 62 -19.83 -10.28 22.42
N GLU A 63 -20.71 -10.61 23.37
CA GLU A 63 -20.64 -10.13 24.76
C GLU A 63 -19.33 -10.57 25.44
N LYS A 64 -18.95 -11.85 25.30
CA LYS A 64 -17.70 -12.39 25.87
C LYS A 64 -16.47 -11.69 25.28
N ASP A 65 -16.40 -11.55 23.96
CA ASP A 65 -15.28 -10.90 23.28
C ASP A 65 -15.15 -9.43 23.71
N PHE A 66 -16.28 -8.76 23.91
CA PHE A 66 -16.34 -7.36 24.36
C PHE A 66 -15.87 -7.21 25.81
N HIS A 67 -16.36 -8.04 26.73
CA HIS A 67 -15.94 -8.00 28.14
C HIS A 67 -14.49 -8.44 28.37
N ALA A 68 -13.95 -9.29 27.50
CA ALA A 68 -12.53 -9.64 27.53
C ALA A 68 -11.61 -8.48 27.10
N ASN A 69 -12.15 -7.35 26.63
CA ASN A 69 -11.42 -6.21 26.06
C ASN A 69 -10.38 -6.63 25.01
N SER A 70 -10.67 -7.73 24.31
CA SER A 70 -9.71 -8.39 23.42
C SER A 70 -9.63 -7.75 22.04
N LYS A 71 -10.69 -7.03 21.63
CA LYS A 71 -10.86 -6.40 20.31
C LYS A 71 -11.71 -5.14 20.44
N ASP A 72 -11.60 -4.25 19.46
CA ASP A 72 -12.49 -3.09 19.36
C ASP A 72 -13.97 -3.52 19.30
N GLY A 73 -14.79 -2.93 20.17
CA GLY A 73 -16.23 -3.17 20.22
C GLY A 73 -16.95 -2.85 18.92
N ASN A 74 -16.44 -1.95 18.08
CA ASN A 74 -16.95 -1.68 16.74
C ASN A 74 -16.78 -2.90 15.82
N ILE A 75 -15.61 -3.52 15.84
CA ILE A 75 -15.31 -4.73 15.05
C ILE A 75 -16.18 -5.91 15.51
N ILE A 76 -16.33 -6.08 16.83
CA ILE A 76 -17.15 -7.15 17.40
C ILE A 76 -18.62 -6.96 16.97
N PHE A 77 -19.15 -5.74 17.09
CA PHE A 77 -20.53 -5.45 16.71
C PHE A 77 -20.76 -5.59 15.20
N TRP A 78 -19.83 -5.12 14.37
CA TRP A 78 -19.88 -5.35 12.94
C TRP A 78 -19.97 -6.85 12.63
N LYS A 79 -19.10 -7.68 13.23
CA LYS A 79 -19.15 -9.15 13.04
C LYS A 79 -20.46 -9.77 13.50
N TRP A 80 -21.09 -9.18 14.53
CA TRP A 80 -22.39 -9.63 15.00
C TRP A 80 -23.49 -9.33 13.97
N ILE A 81 -23.52 -8.13 13.37
CA ILE A 81 -24.51 -7.73 12.33
C ILE A 81 -24.60 -8.80 11.22
N TYR A 82 -23.46 -9.13 10.59
CA TYR A 82 -23.44 -10.06 9.44
C TYR A 82 -23.52 -11.54 9.83
N LYS A 83 -23.52 -11.86 11.13
CA LYS A 83 -23.80 -13.21 11.64
C LYS A 83 -25.26 -13.36 12.08
N ALA A 84 -25.86 -12.29 12.60
CA ALA A 84 -27.21 -12.31 13.14
C ALA A 84 -28.29 -12.22 12.04
N SER A 85 -27.95 -11.66 10.87
CA SER A 85 -28.87 -11.44 9.77
C SER A 85 -28.15 -11.51 8.41
N LYS A 86 -28.93 -11.78 7.35
CA LYS A 86 -28.48 -11.77 5.95
C LYS A 86 -28.43 -10.35 5.38
N VAL A 87 -27.67 -9.48 6.02
CA VAL A 87 -27.53 -8.10 5.58
C VAL A 87 -26.68 -8.03 4.32
N GLU A 88 -27.25 -7.51 3.23
CA GLU A 88 -26.57 -7.34 1.94
C GLU A 88 -25.87 -5.98 1.79
N ARG A 89 -26.14 -5.05 2.71
CA ARG A 89 -25.61 -3.69 2.71
C ARG A 89 -24.40 -3.58 3.62
N LEU A 90 -23.41 -2.79 3.23
CA LEU A 90 -22.22 -2.51 4.04
C LEU A 90 -22.50 -1.35 5.00
N TYR A 91 -22.61 -1.66 6.28
CA TYR A 91 -22.69 -0.66 7.35
C TYR A 91 -21.38 -0.50 8.11
N TRP A 92 -21.07 0.74 8.49
CA TRP A 92 -19.99 1.06 9.44
C TRP A 92 -20.31 2.34 10.22
N GLU A 93 -20.31 2.26 11.55
CA GLU A 93 -20.49 3.41 12.46
C GLU A 93 -21.71 4.28 12.14
N GLY A 94 -22.84 3.63 11.80
CA GLY A 94 -24.10 4.32 11.50
C GLY A 94 -24.23 4.79 10.06
N LYS A 95 -23.16 4.73 9.27
CA LYS A 95 -23.18 5.02 7.82
C LYS A 95 -23.55 3.78 7.02
N ASP A 96 -24.32 4.00 5.96
CA ASP A 96 -24.70 3.01 4.95
C ASP A 96 -23.89 3.26 3.67
N TYR A 97 -23.03 2.31 3.32
CA TYR A 97 -22.21 2.34 2.09
C TYR A 97 -22.88 1.60 0.93
N GLY A 98 -24.10 1.13 1.13
CA GLY A 98 -24.89 0.45 0.14
C GLY A 98 -24.57 -1.03 -0.01
N ASN A 99 -25.26 -1.66 -0.95
CA ASN A 99 -24.95 -3.03 -1.37
C ASN A 99 -23.65 -3.08 -2.19
N LEU A 100 -23.22 -4.27 -2.61
CA LEU A 100 -21.98 -4.42 -3.36
C LEU A 100 -21.91 -3.57 -4.66
N PRO A 101 -22.93 -3.52 -5.53
CA PRO A 101 -22.94 -2.60 -6.67
C PRO A 101 -22.73 -1.12 -6.29
N GLU A 102 -23.40 -0.66 -5.24
CA GLU A 102 -23.25 0.71 -4.72
C GLU A 102 -21.83 0.96 -4.22
N LEU A 103 -21.26 0.01 -3.46
CA LEU A 103 -19.87 0.05 -3.01
C LEU A 103 -18.89 0.10 -4.18
N ILE A 104 -19.07 -0.71 -5.23
CA ILE A 104 -18.23 -0.67 -6.44
C ILE A 104 -18.30 0.71 -7.10
N SER A 105 -19.48 1.32 -7.17
CA SER A 105 -19.63 2.68 -7.69
C SER A 105 -18.91 3.72 -6.83
N LEU A 106 -18.91 3.57 -5.50
CA LEU A 106 -18.16 4.45 -4.59
C LEU A 106 -16.65 4.29 -4.79
N LEU A 107 -16.16 3.05 -4.88
CA LEU A 107 -14.76 2.74 -5.15
C LEU A 107 -14.30 3.37 -6.47
N LYS A 108 -15.09 3.23 -7.54
CA LYS A 108 -14.79 3.84 -8.85
C LYS A 108 -14.65 5.35 -8.74
N LYS A 109 -15.55 6.03 -8.04
CA LYS A 109 -15.47 7.49 -7.84
C LYS A 109 -14.22 7.87 -7.05
N SER A 110 -13.89 7.11 -6.01
CA SER A 110 -12.69 7.33 -5.19
C SER A 110 -11.38 7.15 -5.97
N THR A 111 -11.34 6.31 -7.02
CA THR A 111 -10.17 6.25 -7.91
C THR A 111 -9.90 7.54 -8.69
N LEU A 112 -10.93 8.37 -8.94
CA LEU A 112 -10.85 9.61 -9.71
C LEU A 112 -10.60 10.83 -8.82
N SER A 113 -11.38 10.95 -7.75
CA SER A 113 -11.29 12.00 -6.75
C SER A 113 -11.14 11.33 -5.39
N SER A 114 -9.93 11.34 -4.83
CA SER A 114 -9.61 10.65 -3.57
C SER A 114 -10.69 10.91 -2.51
N ASP A 115 -11.17 9.84 -1.89
CA ASP A 115 -12.17 9.87 -0.81
C ASP A 115 -11.53 9.31 0.45
N LYS A 116 -11.05 10.22 1.31
CA LYS A 116 -10.28 9.86 2.51
C LYS A 116 -11.08 9.02 3.50
N GLU A 117 -12.37 9.30 3.66
CA GLU A 117 -13.23 8.56 4.60
C GLU A 117 -13.40 7.12 4.12
N LEU A 118 -13.68 6.93 2.82
CA LEU A 118 -13.80 5.61 2.23
C LEU A 118 -12.46 4.87 2.26
N GLU A 119 -11.35 5.52 1.89
CA GLU A 119 -10.01 4.94 1.93
C GLU A 119 -9.61 4.47 3.34
N GLN A 120 -9.94 5.25 4.37
CA GLN A 120 -9.70 4.91 5.77
C GLN A 120 -10.56 3.72 6.22
N LEU A 121 -11.85 3.73 5.87
CA LEU A 121 -12.75 2.60 6.12
C LEU A 121 -12.20 1.31 5.47
N LEU A 122 -11.87 1.35 4.19
CA LEU A 122 -11.38 0.19 3.45
C LEU A 122 -10.08 -0.34 4.04
N GLY A 123 -9.15 0.56 4.39
CA GLY A 123 -7.91 0.17 5.05
C GLY A 123 -8.17 -0.58 6.36
N MET A 124 -9.13 -0.11 7.17
CA MET A 124 -9.53 -0.79 8.40
C MET A 124 -10.21 -2.14 8.12
N LEU A 125 -11.18 -2.19 7.20
CA LEU A 125 -11.91 -3.42 6.86
C LEU A 125 -10.95 -4.50 6.34
N VAL A 126 -9.97 -4.12 5.54
CA VAL A 126 -8.99 -5.03 4.96
C VAL A 126 -7.96 -5.47 6.02
N LYS A 127 -7.48 -4.55 6.86
CA LYS A 127 -6.58 -4.85 7.97
C LYS A 127 -7.19 -5.90 8.91
N GLU A 128 -8.46 -5.71 9.27
CA GLU A 128 -9.21 -6.55 10.20
C GLU A 128 -9.86 -7.79 9.56
N LYS A 129 -9.62 -8.01 8.25
CA LYS A 129 -10.18 -9.11 7.44
C LYS A 129 -11.72 -9.17 7.46
N LEU A 130 -12.35 -8.00 7.51
CA LEU A 130 -13.81 -7.84 7.51
C LEU A 130 -14.37 -7.81 6.09
N LEU A 131 -13.62 -7.27 5.13
CA LEU A 131 -14.12 -7.11 3.76
C LEU A 131 -14.37 -8.47 3.11
N SER A 132 -13.44 -9.41 3.21
CA SER A 132 -13.65 -10.77 2.68
C SER A 132 -14.84 -11.47 3.35
N SER A 133 -15.05 -11.25 4.65
CA SER A 133 -16.22 -11.77 5.37
C SER A 133 -17.54 -11.22 4.84
N TYR A 134 -17.58 -9.93 4.50
CA TYR A 134 -18.76 -9.31 3.88
C TYR A 134 -19.00 -9.85 2.46
N ILE A 135 -17.95 -9.94 1.63
CA ILE A 135 -18.06 -10.37 0.23
C ILE A 135 -18.50 -11.83 0.09
N VAL A 136 -18.14 -12.70 1.05
CA VAL A 136 -18.65 -14.08 1.12
C VAL A 136 -20.17 -14.09 1.14
N ASN A 137 -20.78 -13.22 1.96
CA ASN A 137 -22.23 -13.13 2.07
C ASN A 137 -22.86 -12.45 0.85
N ALA A 138 -22.20 -11.43 0.29
CA ALA A 138 -22.75 -10.61 -0.79
C ALA A 138 -22.72 -11.26 -2.18
N THR A 139 -21.76 -12.15 -2.47
CA THR A 139 -21.58 -12.68 -3.85
C THR A 139 -21.66 -14.20 -3.97
N GLN A 140 -21.38 -14.94 -2.90
CA GLN A 140 -21.15 -16.40 -2.91
C GLN A 140 -20.09 -16.88 -3.92
N LYS A 141 -19.36 -15.98 -4.61
CA LYS A 141 -18.37 -16.31 -5.64
C LYS A 141 -17.00 -16.52 -5.00
N THR A 142 -16.53 -17.77 -5.00
CA THR A 142 -15.26 -18.16 -4.37
C THR A 142 -14.05 -17.39 -4.94
N SER A 143 -14.00 -17.15 -6.25
CA SER A 143 -12.88 -16.46 -6.90
C SER A 143 -12.71 -15.01 -6.42
N VAL A 144 -13.80 -14.27 -6.25
CA VAL A 144 -13.76 -12.87 -5.78
C VAL A 144 -13.31 -12.84 -4.31
N VAL A 145 -13.84 -13.76 -3.50
CA VAL A 145 -13.45 -13.90 -2.09
C VAL A 145 -11.95 -14.21 -1.94
N GLU A 146 -11.43 -15.12 -2.77
CA GLU A 146 -10.00 -15.46 -2.78
C GLU A 146 -9.13 -14.26 -3.16
N ASN A 147 -9.54 -13.50 -4.18
CA ASN A 147 -8.86 -12.27 -4.58
C ASN A 147 -8.82 -11.25 -3.43
N VAL A 148 -9.95 -11.01 -2.75
CA VAL A 148 -10.01 -10.08 -1.61
C VAL A 148 -9.16 -10.57 -0.43
N LYS A 149 -9.18 -11.88 -0.11
CA LYS A 149 -8.31 -12.44 0.95
C LYS A 149 -6.83 -12.27 0.64
N LEU A 150 -6.44 -12.38 -0.63
CA LEU A 150 -5.06 -12.13 -1.04
C LEU A 150 -4.66 -10.67 -0.81
N ILE A 151 -5.54 -9.73 -1.13
CA ILE A 151 -5.35 -8.30 -0.85
C ILE A 151 -5.21 -8.06 0.66
N GLU A 152 -6.08 -8.64 1.49
CA GLU A 152 -6.02 -8.55 2.96
C GLU A 152 -4.71 -9.12 3.53
N LYS A 153 -4.17 -10.19 2.94
CA LYS A 153 -2.87 -10.76 3.32
C LYS A 153 -1.72 -9.77 3.07
N TYR A 154 -1.76 -9.04 1.96
CA TYR A 154 -0.67 -8.13 1.57
C TYR A 154 -0.78 -6.74 2.17
N TYR A 155 -1.99 -6.21 2.34
CA TYR A 155 -2.20 -4.91 2.94
C TYR A 155 -1.64 -4.82 4.37
N ASN A 156 -1.83 -5.88 5.15
CA ASN A 156 -1.28 -6.00 6.51
C ASN A 156 0.26 -5.95 6.60
N ARG A 157 0.97 -5.98 5.47
CA ARG A 157 2.44 -5.99 5.41
C ARG A 157 3.03 -4.67 4.92
N GLN A 158 2.22 -3.68 4.52
CA GLN A 158 2.70 -2.44 3.90
C GLN A 158 2.29 -1.23 4.75
N ASN A 159 3.27 -0.37 5.08
CA ASN A 159 3.10 0.83 5.87
C ASN A 159 3.34 2.06 4.97
N SER A 160 2.31 2.56 4.26
CA SER A 160 2.33 3.91 3.66
C SER A 160 0.93 4.39 3.24
N ARG A 161 0.74 5.72 3.16
CA ARG A 161 -0.48 6.39 2.67
C ARG A 161 -0.74 6.14 1.18
N PHE A 162 0.31 5.97 0.36
CA PHE A 162 0.21 5.67 -1.08
C PHE A 162 -0.45 4.30 -1.32
N ASP A 163 -0.35 3.39 -0.35
CA ASP A 163 -0.98 2.08 -0.40
C ASP A 163 -2.52 2.14 -0.32
N ARG A 164 -3.12 3.22 0.21
CA ARG A 164 -4.59 3.35 0.32
C ARG A 164 -5.25 3.59 -1.03
N LYS A 165 -4.67 4.44 -1.87
CA LYS A 165 -5.16 4.68 -3.24
C LYS A 165 -4.94 3.45 -4.13
N LYS A 166 -3.79 2.77 -3.97
CA LYS A 166 -3.53 1.48 -4.61
C LYS A 166 -4.59 0.46 -4.19
N LEU A 167 -4.83 0.31 -2.89
CA LEU A 167 -5.83 -0.59 -2.32
C LEU A 167 -7.22 -0.33 -2.91
N THR A 168 -7.67 0.93 -2.88
CA THR A 168 -9.00 1.31 -3.36
C THR A 168 -9.16 0.99 -4.86
N THR A 169 -8.13 1.29 -5.65
CA THR A 169 -8.13 0.98 -7.09
C THR A 169 -8.13 -0.53 -7.35
N LEU A 170 -7.31 -1.28 -6.61
CA LEU A 170 -7.24 -2.74 -6.73
C LEU A 170 -8.56 -3.40 -6.33
N LEU A 171 -9.18 -2.95 -5.24
CA LEU A 171 -10.50 -3.40 -4.80
C LEU A 171 -11.59 -3.08 -5.82
N TYR A 172 -11.58 -1.88 -6.42
CA TYR A 172 -12.50 -1.54 -7.51
C TYR A 172 -12.40 -2.55 -8.66
N VAL A 173 -11.19 -2.83 -9.12
CA VAL A 173 -10.97 -3.74 -10.27
C VAL A 173 -11.36 -5.17 -9.93
N VAL A 174 -10.97 -5.67 -8.77
CA VAL A 174 -11.30 -7.04 -8.33
C VAL A 174 -12.80 -7.21 -8.12
N LEU A 175 -13.45 -6.25 -7.45
CA LEU A 175 -14.88 -6.35 -7.14
C LEU A 175 -15.78 -6.08 -8.35
N SER A 176 -15.32 -5.28 -9.32
CA SER A 176 -16.03 -5.10 -10.60
C SER A 176 -15.93 -6.33 -11.52
N GLU A 177 -15.10 -7.33 -11.16
CA GLU A 177 -14.88 -8.54 -11.95
C GLU A 177 -14.48 -8.25 -13.42
N ASN A 178 -13.89 -7.07 -13.68
CA ASN A 178 -13.50 -6.70 -15.03
C ASN A 178 -12.39 -7.62 -15.53
N LYS A 179 -12.68 -8.37 -16.59
CA LYS A 179 -11.75 -9.31 -17.27
C LYS A 179 -11.09 -8.69 -18.50
N SER A 180 -11.41 -7.44 -18.79
CA SER A 180 -10.80 -6.67 -19.87
C SER A 180 -9.80 -5.67 -19.28
N PHE A 181 -8.68 -5.49 -19.97
CA PHE A 181 -7.62 -4.58 -19.58
C PHE A 181 -7.30 -3.63 -20.72
N ASP A 182 -7.59 -2.36 -20.49
CA ASP A 182 -7.24 -1.29 -21.44
C ASP A 182 -5.79 -0.89 -21.23
N TYR A 183 -4.97 -1.12 -22.25
CA TYR A 183 -3.55 -0.81 -22.23
C TYR A 183 -3.09 -0.42 -23.63
N ASP A 184 -2.43 0.74 -23.71
CA ASP A 184 -1.88 1.27 -24.96
C ASP A 184 -2.91 1.36 -26.10
N LEU A 185 -4.09 1.91 -25.79
CA LEU A 185 -5.23 2.06 -26.70
C LEU A 185 -5.79 0.74 -27.26
N LYS A 186 -5.41 -0.39 -26.66
CA LYS A 186 -5.93 -1.72 -26.97
C LYS A 186 -6.60 -2.31 -25.74
N ASN A 187 -7.49 -3.27 -25.99
CA ASN A 187 -8.19 -4.01 -24.94
C ASN A 187 -7.72 -5.47 -24.96
N TYR A 188 -7.37 -6.00 -23.79
CA TYR A 188 -6.89 -7.38 -23.62
C TYR A 188 -7.82 -8.16 -22.71
N ASN A 189 -8.26 -9.34 -23.16
CA ASN A 189 -9.15 -10.23 -22.38
C ASN A 189 -8.43 -11.46 -21.83
N ASN A 190 -7.19 -11.69 -22.25
CA ASN A 190 -6.36 -12.78 -21.79
C ASN A 190 -4.88 -12.39 -21.82
N ILE A 191 -4.06 -13.15 -21.10
CA ILE A 191 -2.63 -12.85 -21.00
C ILE A 191 -1.88 -13.11 -22.31
N LYS A 192 -2.35 -14.05 -23.15
CA LYS A 192 -1.65 -14.42 -24.38
C LYS A 192 -1.63 -13.25 -25.35
N ASP A 193 -2.76 -12.57 -25.53
CA ASP A 193 -2.84 -11.41 -26.43
C ASP A 193 -1.92 -10.26 -25.98
N LEU A 194 -1.81 -10.04 -24.66
CA LEU A 194 -0.87 -9.07 -24.11
C LEU A 194 0.59 -9.52 -24.29
N SER A 195 0.89 -10.80 -24.07
CA SER A 195 2.22 -11.36 -24.27
C SER A 195 2.65 -11.27 -25.74
N ASP A 196 1.78 -11.65 -26.68
CA ASP A 196 2.05 -11.56 -28.12
C ASP A 196 2.30 -10.10 -28.54
N TYR A 197 1.54 -9.15 -27.97
CA TYR A 197 1.78 -7.72 -28.19
C TYR A 197 3.16 -7.26 -27.67
N LEU A 198 3.49 -7.61 -26.43
CA LEU A 198 4.77 -7.25 -25.82
C LEU A 198 5.95 -7.93 -26.54
N GLN A 199 5.78 -9.15 -27.01
CA GLN A 199 6.78 -9.85 -27.83
C GLN A 199 7.00 -9.13 -29.16
N GLY A 200 5.93 -8.73 -29.85
CA GLY A 200 6.06 -7.94 -31.07
C GLY A 200 6.76 -6.59 -30.84
N LEU A 201 6.57 -5.96 -29.68
CA LEU A 201 7.35 -4.78 -29.30
C LEU A 201 8.84 -5.12 -29.09
N ALA A 202 9.13 -6.22 -28.39
CA ALA A 202 10.49 -6.70 -28.15
C ALA A 202 11.24 -6.97 -29.46
N ASP A 203 10.60 -7.68 -30.38
CA ASP A 203 11.13 -8.03 -31.70
C ASP A 203 11.42 -6.78 -32.55
N SER A 204 10.63 -5.72 -32.35
CA SER A 204 10.81 -4.46 -33.06
C SER A 204 11.87 -3.53 -32.44
N SER A 205 11.89 -3.41 -31.12
CA SER A 205 12.79 -2.52 -30.37
C SER A 205 12.64 -2.71 -28.86
N MET A 206 13.76 -3.02 -28.20
CA MET A 206 13.81 -3.11 -26.75
C MET A 206 13.43 -1.78 -26.05
N GLY A 207 13.76 -0.63 -26.65
CA GLY A 207 13.38 0.68 -26.10
C GLY A 207 11.88 0.94 -26.13
N LYS A 208 11.19 0.48 -27.20
CA LYS A 208 9.73 0.54 -27.28
C LYS A 208 9.10 -0.35 -26.21
N LEU A 209 9.61 -1.58 -26.05
CA LEU A 209 9.15 -2.46 -24.98
C LEU A 209 9.29 -1.79 -23.61
N GLN A 210 10.48 -1.30 -23.26
CA GLN A 210 10.76 -0.71 -21.94
C GLN A 210 9.85 0.49 -21.64
N SER A 211 9.67 1.39 -22.61
CA SER A 211 8.81 2.57 -22.45
C SER A 211 7.34 2.20 -22.20
N LYS A 212 6.83 1.16 -22.89
CA LYS A 212 5.45 0.70 -22.74
C LYS A 212 5.26 -0.07 -21.42
N THR A 213 6.17 -1.00 -21.11
CA THR A 213 6.05 -1.83 -19.90
C THR A 213 6.07 -1.01 -18.62
N LYS A 214 6.67 0.18 -18.60
CA LYS A 214 6.67 1.07 -17.43
C LYS A 214 5.26 1.36 -16.90
N ALA A 215 4.25 1.43 -17.76
CA ALA A 215 2.87 1.69 -17.35
C ALA A 215 2.17 0.49 -16.67
N LEU A 216 2.72 -0.73 -16.80
CA LEU A 216 2.23 -1.92 -16.10
C LEU A 216 2.65 -1.94 -14.62
N PHE A 217 3.55 -1.03 -14.22
CA PHE A 217 4.07 -0.91 -12.87
C PHE A 217 3.62 0.41 -12.25
N LEU A 218 3.30 0.38 -10.96
CA LEU A 218 3.11 1.59 -10.16
C LEU A 218 4.47 2.16 -9.74
N ASP A 219 5.38 1.27 -9.34
CA ASP A 219 6.76 1.55 -8.98
C ASP A 219 7.64 0.31 -9.24
N ASP A 220 8.93 0.36 -8.88
CA ASP A 220 9.90 -0.71 -9.16
C ASP A 220 9.54 -2.07 -8.49
N TYR A 221 8.60 -2.11 -7.54
CA TYR A 221 8.21 -3.33 -6.80
C TYR A 221 6.71 -3.66 -6.90
N ASN A 222 5.87 -2.67 -7.21
CA ASN A 222 4.42 -2.80 -7.27
C ASN A 222 3.92 -2.79 -8.71
N LEU A 223 3.08 -3.78 -9.03
CA LEU A 223 2.27 -3.73 -10.24
C LEU A 223 1.29 -2.55 -10.16
N ASN A 224 0.96 -2.01 -11.34
CA ASN A 224 -0.16 -1.09 -11.47
C ASN A 224 -1.43 -1.79 -10.97
N PRO A 225 -2.24 -1.18 -10.09
CA PRO A 225 -3.41 -1.84 -9.49
C PRO A 225 -4.47 -2.29 -10.52
N TYR A 226 -4.57 -1.62 -11.68
CA TYR A 226 -5.43 -2.06 -12.77
C TYR A 226 -4.93 -3.36 -13.42
N PHE A 227 -3.62 -3.44 -13.64
CA PHE A 227 -2.98 -4.63 -14.20
C PHE A 227 -3.01 -5.79 -13.20
N GLU A 228 -2.66 -5.53 -11.93
CA GLU A 228 -2.71 -6.51 -10.84
C GLU A 228 -4.12 -7.09 -10.66
N GLY A 229 -5.14 -6.23 -10.57
CA GLY A 229 -6.53 -6.65 -10.42
C GLY A 229 -7.06 -7.42 -11.64
N TRP A 230 -6.67 -7.02 -12.86
CA TRP A 230 -7.01 -7.77 -14.06
C TRP A 230 -6.42 -9.18 -14.05
N LEU A 231 -5.13 -9.33 -13.73
CA LEU A 231 -4.47 -10.63 -13.61
C LEU A 231 -5.20 -11.54 -12.62
N MET A 232 -5.62 -11.00 -11.48
CA MET A 232 -6.41 -11.72 -10.48
C MET A 232 -7.77 -12.16 -11.06
N ASN A 233 -8.48 -11.29 -11.78
CA ASN A 233 -9.79 -11.59 -12.37
C ASN A 233 -9.75 -12.61 -13.52
N ILE A 234 -8.63 -12.71 -14.24
CA ILE A 234 -8.39 -13.75 -15.26
C ILE A 234 -7.78 -15.04 -14.68
N GLY A 235 -7.74 -15.18 -13.35
CA GLY A 235 -7.34 -16.40 -12.65
C GLY A 235 -5.83 -16.58 -12.46
N ARG A 236 -5.02 -15.54 -12.64
CA ARG A 236 -3.55 -15.55 -12.41
C ARG A 236 -3.17 -15.17 -10.97
N ILE A 237 -4.01 -15.54 -10.00
CA ILE A 237 -3.85 -15.20 -8.59
C ILE A 237 -2.55 -15.78 -7.99
N LYS A 238 -2.13 -16.96 -8.46
CA LYS A 238 -0.89 -17.63 -7.99
C LYS A 238 0.35 -16.85 -8.43
N GLU A 239 0.38 -16.40 -9.66
CA GLU A 239 1.47 -15.61 -10.23
C GLU A 239 1.56 -14.24 -9.57
N VAL A 240 0.43 -13.57 -9.34
CA VAL A 240 0.38 -12.33 -8.55
C VAL A 240 0.87 -12.57 -7.12
N SER A 241 0.48 -13.69 -6.51
CA SER A 241 0.94 -14.05 -5.17
C SER A 241 2.46 -14.25 -5.11
N LEU A 242 3.03 -14.96 -6.09
CA LEU A 242 4.46 -15.19 -6.21
C LEU A 242 5.23 -13.89 -6.49
N TRP A 243 4.68 -12.99 -7.31
CA TRP A 243 5.24 -11.66 -7.53
C TRP A 243 5.33 -10.89 -6.22
N ASN A 244 4.20 -10.78 -5.51
CA ASN A 244 4.14 -10.07 -4.24
C ASN A 244 5.06 -10.72 -3.19
N GLU A 245 5.18 -12.04 -3.13
CA GLU A 245 6.11 -12.70 -2.20
C GLU A 245 7.57 -12.43 -2.52
N LYS A 246 7.96 -12.41 -3.80
CA LYS A 246 9.35 -12.15 -4.22
C LYS A 246 9.78 -10.70 -3.96
N PHE A 247 8.92 -9.73 -4.26
CA PHE A 247 9.29 -8.31 -4.23
C PHE A 247 8.93 -7.59 -2.91
N GLN A 248 8.05 -8.15 -2.07
CA GLN A 248 7.72 -7.57 -0.75
C GLN A 248 8.74 -7.96 0.35
N VAL A 249 9.54 -9.02 0.18
CA VAL A 249 10.64 -9.36 1.11
C VAL A 249 11.72 -8.27 1.12
N GLY A 250 11.84 -7.48 0.05
CA GLY A 250 12.74 -6.32 -0.02
C GLY A 250 12.32 -5.10 0.81
N LYS A 251 11.03 -4.95 1.16
CA LYS A 251 10.52 -3.81 1.96
C LYS A 251 10.74 -3.96 3.48
N ALA A 252 10.95 -5.18 3.99
CA ALA A 252 10.96 -5.45 5.44
C ALA A 252 12.24 -5.00 6.19
N LYS A 253 13.18 -4.33 5.51
CA LYS A 253 14.38 -3.75 6.13
C LYS A 253 14.54 -2.29 5.72
N GLY A 254 13.68 -1.41 6.22
CA GLY A 254 13.86 0.02 6.02
C GLY A 254 12.76 0.88 6.62
N VAL A 255 13.11 1.57 7.70
CA VAL A 255 12.42 2.68 8.35
C VAL A 255 11.37 2.30 9.41
N ASN A 256 11.80 2.46 10.66
CA ASN A 256 10.98 2.44 11.87
C ASN A 256 10.11 3.69 11.99
N ASP A 257 8.98 3.49 12.65
CA ASP A 257 8.03 4.42 13.28
C ASP A 257 8.51 5.87 13.45
N ILE A 258 7.81 6.79 12.79
CA ILE A 258 7.61 8.15 13.28
C ILE A 258 6.10 8.33 13.39
N ASP A 259 5.62 8.53 14.61
CA ASP A 259 4.24 8.95 14.90
C ASP A 259 3.97 10.29 14.18
N MET A 260 2.99 10.28 13.29
CA MET A 260 2.61 11.40 12.42
C MET A 260 1.11 11.68 12.59
N ASP A 261 0.73 12.12 13.79
CA ASP A 261 -0.49 12.91 13.96
C ASP A 261 -0.09 14.39 13.82
N GLU A 262 -0.81 15.15 12.97
CA GLU A 262 -0.59 16.57 12.61
C GLU A 262 0.29 16.94 11.39
N VAL A 263 0.27 16.16 10.30
CA VAL A 263 0.78 16.67 9.00
C VAL A 263 -0.28 16.53 7.91
N THR A 264 -0.68 17.66 7.31
CA THR A 264 -1.72 17.65 6.26
C THR A 264 -1.14 17.25 4.90
N GLU A 265 -2.01 16.85 3.97
CA GLU A 265 -1.61 16.35 2.64
C GLU A 265 -0.95 17.42 1.77
N ASP A 266 -1.33 18.69 1.99
CA ASP A 266 -0.69 19.84 1.35
C ASP A 266 0.70 20.07 1.93
N ASP A 267 0.92 19.84 3.23
CA ASP A 267 2.25 19.93 3.85
C ASP A 267 3.20 18.83 3.34
N ILE A 268 2.70 17.62 3.04
CA ILE A 268 3.51 16.52 2.49
C ILE A 268 3.81 16.72 1.00
N ILE A 269 2.84 17.17 0.20
CA ILE A 269 3.05 17.41 -1.24
C ILE A 269 3.92 18.65 -1.44
N VAL A 270 3.72 19.71 -0.63
CA VAL A 270 4.61 20.87 -0.58
C VAL A 270 5.97 20.48 -0.05
N ALA A 271 6.11 19.64 1.01
CA ALA A 271 7.42 19.19 1.48
C ALA A 271 8.11 18.17 0.56
N GLN A 272 7.38 17.40 -0.27
CA GLN A 272 7.97 16.46 -1.25
C GLN A 272 8.36 17.16 -2.55
N LYS A 273 7.57 18.14 -3.02
CA LYS A 273 7.97 19.04 -4.11
C LYS A 273 9.08 19.98 -3.66
N ALA A 274 8.98 20.58 -2.48
CA ALA A 274 10.04 21.39 -1.88
C ALA A 274 11.28 20.55 -1.60
N ASN A 275 11.22 19.31 -1.11
CA ASN A 275 12.43 18.49 -0.93
C ASN A 275 13.10 18.07 -2.25
N THR A 276 12.38 17.97 -3.37
CA THR A 276 12.99 17.65 -4.66
C THR A 276 13.51 18.93 -5.35
N GLU A 277 12.80 20.05 -5.24
CA GLU A 277 13.25 21.35 -5.74
C GLU A 277 14.39 21.95 -4.88
N ASP A 278 14.34 21.82 -3.55
CA ASP A 278 15.41 22.20 -2.61
C ASP A 278 16.60 21.24 -2.69
N PHE A 279 16.41 19.92 -2.86
CA PHE A 279 17.53 19.01 -3.17
C PHE A 279 18.25 19.43 -4.46
N MET A 280 17.52 19.71 -5.53
CA MET A 280 18.11 20.14 -6.81
C MET A 280 18.70 21.56 -6.74
N ARG A 281 18.16 22.44 -5.88
CA ARG A 281 18.68 23.79 -5.62
C ARG A 281 19.96 23.77 -4.79
N ASP A 282 20.08 22.86 -3.82
CA ASP A 282 21.24 22.70 -2.92
C ASP A 282 22.42 21.93 -3.54
N ILE A 283 22.23 21.32 -4.73
CA ILE A 283 23.29 20.63 -5.48
C ILE A 283 24.10 21.58 -6.38
N LYS A 284 23.56 22.77 -6.66
CA LYS A 284 24.18 23.72 -7.58
C LYS A 284 25.49 24.24 -7.02
N GLY A 285 26.61 23.84 -7.62
CA GLY A 285 27.97 24.19 -7.18
C GLY A 285 28.63 23.16 -6.27
N PHE A 286 27.86 22.21 -5.72
CA PHE A 286 28.36 21.13 -4.87
C PHE A 286 29.44 20.30 -5.56
N GLU A 287 29.24 19.99 -6.85
CA GLU A 287 30.19 19.22 -7.66
C GLU A 287 31.57 19.87 -7.74
N SER A 288 31.62 21.17 -8.01
CA SER A 288 32.88 21.92 -8.13
C SER A 288 33.63 21.97 -6.80
N GLU A 289 32.91 22.15 -5.70
CA GLU A 289 33.49 22.17 -4.35
C GLU A 289 33.94 20.78 -3.91
N PHE A 290 33.18 19.74 -4.24
CA PHE A 290 33.54 18.35 -3.96
C PHE A 290 34.78 17.93 -4.73
N LEU A 291 34.87 18.31 -6.02
CA LEU A 291 36.09 18.13 -6.81
C LEU A 291 37.27 18.87 -6.16
N ASN A 292 37.10 20.12 -5.74
CA ASN A 292 38.16 20.89 -5.09
C ASN A 292 38.65 20.23 -3.79
N LEU A 293 37.74 19.70 -2.97
CA LEU A 293 38.10 18.91 -1.78
C LEU A 293 38.97 17.70 -2.16
N LEU A 294 38.56 16.94 -3.19
CA LEU A 294 39.29 15.75 -3.66
C LEU A 294 40.68 16.11 -4.22
N THR A 295 40.81 17.23 -4.95
CA THR A 295 42.09 17.67 -5.51
C THR A 295 43.03 18.25 -4.44
N LYS A 296 42.48 18.98 -3.45
CA LYS A 296 43.28 19.63 -2.40
C LYS A 296 43.72 18.67 -1.30
N TYR A 297 42.91 17.66 -1.01
CA TYR A 297 43.17 16.66 0.05
C TYR A 297 43.03 15.22 -0.48
N PRO A 298 43.83 14.80 -1.47
CA PRO A 298 43.66 13.50 -2.14
C PRO A 298 43.83 12.30 -1.20
N GLU A 299 44.74 12.41 -0.23
CA GLU A 299 45.01 11.33 0.74
C GLU A 299 43.85 11.09 1.72
N SER A 300 43.00 12.10 1.93
CA SER A 300 41.89 12.00 2.89
C SER A 300 40.92 10.88 2.51
N ILE A 301 40.80 10.56 1.22
CA ILE A 301 39.89 9.53 0.72
C ILE A 301 40.26 8.12 1.21
N ASN A 302 41.49 7.91 1.69
CA ASN A 302 41.92 6.61 2.21
C ASN A 302 41.56 6.42 3.69
N ASP A 303 41.19 7.49 4.40
CA ASP A 303 40.75 7.45 5.81
C ASP A 303 39.30 7.94 5.94
N LYS A 304 38.40 7.00 6.28
CA LYS A 304 36.96 7.27 6.44
C LYS A 304 36.65 8.39 7.44
N ARG A 305 37.41 8.48 8.54
CA ARG A 305 37.17 9.49 9.58
C ARG A 305 37.66 10.86 9.13
N GLN A 306 38.84 10.91 8.52
CA GLN A 306 39.42 12.15 8.00
C GLN A 306 38.56 12.71 6.86
N PHE A 307 38.13 11.85 5.93
CA PHE A 307 37.26 12.22 4.82
C PHE A 307 35.92 12.78 5.29
N LEU A 308 35.26 12.11 6.25
CA LEU A 308 34.01 12.60 6.83
C LEU A 308 34.18 13.94 7.56
N GLY A 309 35.31 14.16 8.23
CA GLY A 309 35.64 15.44 8.86
C GLY A 309 35.70 16.57 7.83
N LEU A 310 36.47 16.37 6.76
CA LEU A 310 36.59 17.36 5.68
C LEU A 310 35.26 17.62 4.96
N LEU A 311 34.43 16.59 4.76
CA LEU A 311 33.09 16.77 4.21
C LEU A 311 32.22 17.69 5.08
N LYS A 312 32.28 17.55 6.41
CA LYS A 312 31.54 18.42 7.34
C LYS A 312 32.08 19.85 7.36
N ASP A 313 33.40 20.02 7.17
CA ASP A 313 34.03 21.34 7.12
C ASP A 313 33.71 22.08 5.81
N TYR A 314 33.67 21.37 4.68
CA TYR A 314 33.35 21.95 3.36
C TYR A 314 31.86 22.16 3.15
N PHE A 315 31.00 21.29 3.70
CA PHE A 315 29.56 21.29 3.43
C PHE A 315 28.70 21.36 4.71
N PRO A 316 28.95 22.28 5.65
CA PRO A 316 28.31 22.28 6.97
C PRO A 316 26.78 22.40 6.90
N GLN A 317 26.24 22.95 5.81
CA GLN A 317 24.80 23.14 5.58
C GLN A 317 24.15 22.00 4.78
N ASN A 318 24.90 20.99 4.35
CA ASN A 318 24.39 19.91 3.49
C ASN A 318 24.54 18.51 4.14
N PRO A 319 23.96 18.29 5.34
CA PRO A 319 24.14 17.04 6.09
C PRO A 319 23.63 15.81 5.33
N MET A 320 22.57 15.96 4.53
CA MET A 320 22.03 14.87 3.72
C MET A 320 23.01 14.43 2.63
N GLN A 321 23.57 15.38 1.89
CA GLN A 321 24.55 15.14 0.83
C GLN A 321 25.83 14.52 1.39
N ILE A 322 26.32 15.03 2.54
CA ILE A 322 27.46 14.44 3.27
C ILE A 322 27.19 12.97 3.59
N ASN A 323 26.01 12.67 4.15
CA ASN A 323 25.66 11.32 4.54
C ASN A 323 25.61 10.37 3.33
N LEU A 324 25.07 10.81 2.20
CA LEU A 324 25.03 10.01 0.96
C LEU A 324 26.44 9.70 0.42
N ILE A 325 27.30 10.72 0.36
CA ILE A 325 28.68 10.58 -0.12
C ILE A 325 29.48 9.65 0.80
N ASN A 326 29.33 9.82 2.11
CA ASN A 326 30.00 9.00 3.11
C ASN A 326 29.49 7.55 3.16
N SER A 327 28.18 7.34 2.92
CA SER A 327 27.61 5.99 2.76
C SER A 327 28.27 5.26 1.60
N LEU A 328 28.40 5.90 0.44
CA LEU A 328 29.07 5.30 -0.72
C LEU A 328 30.56 5.02 -0.47
N HIS A 329 31.25 5.91 0.24
CA HIS A 329 32.62 5.69 0.69
C HIS A 329 32.73 4.46 1.59
N THR A 330 31.78 4.30 2.52
CA THR A 330 31.69 3.14 3.40
C THR A 330 31.41 1.84 2.63
N MET A 331 30.62 1.91 1.56
CA MET A 331 30.34 0.82 0.61
C MET A 331 31.49 0.54 -0.38
N GLU A 332 32.67 1.10 -0.14
CA GLU A 332 33.87 0.88 -0.95
C GLU A 332 33.74 1.35 -2.42
N ILE A 333 32.93 2.38 -2.70
CA ILE A 333 32.83 2.94 -4.06
C ILE A 333 34.20 3.40 -4.58
N VAL A 334 35.05 3.95 -3.70
CA VAL A 334 36.40 4.43 -4.05
C VAL A 334 37.27 3.30 -4.58
N LYS A 335 37.26 2.15 -3.90
CA LYS A 335 37.99 0.97 -4.32
C LYS A 335 37.46 0.46 -5.65
N ALA A 336 36.14 0.37 -5.78
CA ALA A 336 35.49 -0.05 -7.01
C ALA A 336 35.77 0.87 -8.20
N ILE A 337 35.88 2.19 -8.00
CA ILE A 337 36.25 3.13 -9.05
C ILE A 337 37.70 2.87 -9.48
N LYS A 338 38.64 2.75 -8.53
CA LYS A 338 40.06 2.48 -8.85
C LYS A 338 40.27 1.16 -9.62
N GLU A 339 39.42 0.18 -9.40
CA GLU A 339 39.48 -1.15 -10.04
C GLU A 339 38.67 -1.23 -11.35
N ALA A 340 37.95 -0.17 -11.74
CA ALA A 340 37.09 -0.19 -12.92
C ALA A 340 37.83 0.25 -14.19
N ASP A 341 37.66 -0.51 -15.28
CA ASP A 341 38.17 -0.12 -16.60
C ASP A 341 37.37 1.05 -17.23
N SER A 342 36.08 1.15 -16.90
CA SER A 342 35.19 2.24 -17.33
C SER A 342 34.00 2.41 -16.36
N LEU A 343 33.50 3.64 -16.26
CA LEU A 343 32.36 4.01 -15.42
C LEU A 343 31.12 4.21 -16.31
N ASN A 344 30.40 3.12 -16.53
CA ASN A 344 29.21 3.08 -17.39
C ASN A 344 27.92 2.92 -16.60
N THR A 345 26.78 2.88 -17.29
CA THR A 345 25.45 2.75 -16.66
C THR A 345 25.33 1.50 -15.77
N THR A 346 26.07 0.42 -16.06
CA THR A 346 26.09 -0.78 -15.22
C THR A 346 26.77 -0.52 -13.88
N PHE A 347 27.89 0.21 -13.87
CA PHE A 347 28.57 0.63 -12.65
C PHE A 347 27.65 1.53 -11.79
N LEU A 348 27.03 2.52 -12.43
CA LEU A 348 26.06 3.42 -11.80
C LEU A 348 24.92 2.62 -11.16
N TYR A 349 24.26 1.75 -11.94
CA TYR A 349 23.13 0.96 -11.47
C TYR A 349 23.49 0.08 -10.28
N ARG A 350 24.69 -0.52 -10.25
CA ARG A 350 25.15 -1.36 -9.14
C ARG A 350 25.13 -0.63 -7.80
N PHE A 351 25.66 0.60 -7.75
CA PHE A 351 25.72 1.38 -6.50
C PHE A 351 24.41 2.11 -6.18
N VAL A 352 23.71 2.61 -7.19
CA VAL A 352 22.37 3.18 -7.02
C VAL A 352 21.43 2.14 -6.42
N LYS A 353 21.49 0.91 -6.93
CA LYS A 353 20.72 -0.22 -6.42
C LYS A 353 21.11 -0.55 -4.98
N LYS A 354 22.40 -0.59 -4.63
CA LYS A 354 22.82 -0.80 -3.22
C LYS A 354 22.29 0.27 -2.28
N LEU A 355 22.39 1.55 -2.63
CA LEU A 355 21.84 2.64 -1.82
C LEU A 355 20.31 2.56 -1.69
N SER A 356 19.63 2.20 -2.77
CA SER A 356 18.17 2.10 -2.79
C SER A 356 17.67 0.88 -2.01
N ASP A 357 18.26 -0.29 -2.26
CA ASP A 357 17.84 -1.58 -1.70
C ASP A 357 18.33 -1.79 -0.24
N GLU A 358 19.55 -1.35 0.10
CA GLU A 358 20.14 -1.60 1.43
C GLU A 358 19.93 -0.44 2.41
N GLN A 359 19.75 0.79 1.92
CA GLN A 359 19.64 2.00 2.75
C GLN A 359 18.34 2.80 2.54
N GLY A 360 17.44 2.36 1.66
CA GLY A 360 16.15 3.02 1.43
C GLY A 360 16.25 4.43 0.85
N ILE A 361 17.38 4.76 0.21
CA ILE A 361 17.62 6.08 -0.38
C ILE A 361 16.82 6.20 -1.68
N ARG A 362 16.16 7.34 -1.89
CA ARG A 362 15.43 7.64 -3.14
C ARG A 362 16.39 7.56 -4.34
N LYS A 363 15.90 6.98 -5.44
CA LYS A 363 16.68 6.71 -6.65
C LYS A 363 17.36 7.97 -7.21
N GLU A 364 16.68 9.10 -7.22
CA GLU A 364 17.22 10.37 -7.71
C GLU A 364 18.43 10.83 -6.89
N ALA A 365 18.33 10.73 -5.55
CA ALA A 365 19.41 11.11 -4.66
C ALA A 365 20.58 10.11 -4.71
N ALA A 366 20.28 8.82 -4.85
CA ALA A 366 21.28 7.78 -5.06
C ALA A 366 21.99 7.95 -6.41
N THR A 367 21.25 8.22 -7.49
CA THR A 367 21.81 8.49 -8.82
C THR A 367 22.73 9.70 -8.78
N TRP A 368 22.29 10.82 -8.20
CA TRP A 368 23.14 11.99 -8.02
C TRP A 368 24.43 11.68 -7.27
N ALA A 369 24.35 11.02 -6.10
CA ALA A 369 25.52 10.75 -5.27
C ALA A 369 26.54 9.82 -5.96
N VAL A 370 26.06 8.82 -6.71
CA VAL A 370 26.92 7.91 -7.47
C VAL A 370 27.50 8.60 -8.69
N SER A 371 26.71 9.38 -9.44
CA SER A 371 27.20 10.20 -10.56
C SER A 371 28.29 11.17 -10.11
N LEU A 372 28.09 11.82 -8.95
CA LEU A 372 29.08 12.72 -8.36
C LEU A 372 30.42 12.03 -8.09
N TRP A 373 30.41 10.84 -7.51
CA TRP A 373 31.62 10.04 -7.34
C TRP A 373 32.28 9.66 -8.66
N CYS A 374 31.49 9.23 -9.65
CA CYS A 374 32.02 8.79 -10.94
C CYS A 374 32.67 9.93 -11.72
N VAL A 375 32.01 11.09 -11.79
CA VAL A 375 32.51 12.26 -12.53
C VAL A 375 33.63 12.96 -11.76
N SER A 376 33.43 13.30 -10.48
CA SER A 376 34.43 14.08 -9.73
C SER A 376 35.68 13.27 -9.39
N TYR A 377 35.54 12.03 -8.90
CA TYR A 377 36.70 11.22 -8.52
C TYR A 377 37.19 10.33 -9.67
N GLY A 378 36.29 9.61 -10.32
CA GLY A 378 36.64 8.69 -11.39
C GLY A 378 37.21 9.38 -12.63
N GLU A 379 36.41 10.24 -13.26
CA GLU A 379 36.82 10.94 -14.48
C GLU A 379 37.83 12.04 -14.20
N ARG A 380 37.51 12.99 -13.32
CA ARG A 380 38.31 14.22 -13.18
C ARG A 380 39.58 14.07 -12.34
N VAL A 381 39.61 13.17 -11.36
CA VAL A 381 40.80 12.96 -10.51
C VAL A 381 41.64 11.78 -11.01
N LEU A 382 41.02 10.67 -11.40
CA LEU A 382 41.74 9.46 -11.83
C LEU A 382 41.86 9.29 -13.36
N GLY A 383 41.10 10.04 -14.16
CA GLY A 383 41.15 9.94 -15.62
C GLY A 383 40.46 8.69 -16.19
N ILE A 384 39.59 8.04 -15.43
CA ILE A 384 38.88 6.83 -15.87
C ILE A 384 37.76 7.22 -16.84
N PRO A 385 37.62 6.56 -18.00
CA PRO A 385 36.54 6.83 -18.95
C PRO A 385 35.16 6.71 -18.28
N CYS A 386 34.34 7.76 -18.38
CA CYS A 386 33.05 7.87 -17.72
C CYS A 386 31.94 8.23 -18.72
N GLU A 387 30.90 7.41 -18.81
CA GLU A 387 29.71 7.65 -19.65
C GLU A 387 28.57 8.28 -18.85
N ILE A 388 28.78 8.51 -17.56
CA ILE A 388 27.78 8.98 -16.61
C ILE A 388 27.88 10.50 -16.49
N SER A 389 26.72 11.18 -16.54
CA SER A 389 26.61 12.61 -16.23
C SER A 389 25.91 12.84 -14.89
N ILE A 390 26.16 14.01 -14.31
CA ILE A 390 25.47 14.50 -13.10
C ILE A 390 24.15 15.15 -13.48
#